data_AF-A0A520BPX4-F1
#
_entry.id   AF-A0A520BPX4-F1
#
_cell.length_a   1.000
_cell.length_b   1.000
_cell.length_c   1.000
_cell.angle_alpha   90.00
_cell.angle_beta   90.00
_cell.angle_gamma   90.00
#
_symmetry.space_group_name_H-M   'P 1'
#
loop_
_entity.id
_entity.type
_entity.pdbx_description
1 polymer ?
#
loop_
_entity_poly.entity_id
_entity_poly.type
_entity_poly.pdbx_seq_one_letter_code
_entity_poly.pdbx_strand_id
1 'polypeptide(L)'
;KMHQKNFYLAVLRYLSFSHQYYFLFLAFDVNLPYLTLMATIAAVYFLASSLPTFQFLDFAVKGGVSVYFFGLLGINEWIVVFISMLMWFLNIVIPVLIGSVYVLRFKPVLQQNP
;
A
#
# COMPACT_ATOMS: atom_id res chain seq x y z
N LYS A 1 -23.01 1.43 17.53
CA LYS A 1 -22.89 2.55 16.55
C LYS A 1 -21.45 2.87 16.13
N MET A 2 -20.42 2.71 16.98
CA MET A 2 -19.00 2.89 16.56
C MET A 2 -18.50 1.82 15.57
N HIS A 3 -18.83 0.54 15.77
CA HIS A 3 -18.32 -0.55 14.93
C HIS A 3 -18.68 -0.41 13.44
N GLN A 4 -19.88 0.08 13.13
CA GLN A 4 -20.29 0.29 11.74
C GLN A 4 -19.50 1.42 11.07
N LYS A 5 -19.22 2.51 11.78
CA LYS A 5 -18.40 3.62 11.22
C LYS A 5 -16.98 3.16 10.89
N ASN A 6 -16.36 2.38 11.77
CA ASN A 6 -15.02 1.82 11.52
C ASN A 6 -15.02 0.86 10.33
N PHE A 7 -16.06 0.04 10.19
CA PHE A 7 -16.18 -0.85 9.04
C PHE A 7 -16.26 -0.07 7.73
N TYR A 8 -17.12 0.95 7.65
CA TYR A 8 -17.21 1.82 6.47
C TYR A 8 -15.89 2.52 6.15
N LEU A 9 -15.18 3.04 7.15
CA LEU A 9 -13.87 3.66 6.94
C LEU A 9 -12.81 2.67 6.46
N ALA A 10 -12.82 1.44 6.97
CA ALA A 10 -11.91 0.38 6.51
C ALA A 10 -12.19 -0.03 5.06
N VAL A 11 -13.47 -0.18 4.68
CA VAL A 11 -13.88 -0.50 3.31
C VAL A 11 -13.52 0.64 2.36
N LEU A 12 -13.80 1.89 2.72
CA LEU A 12 -13.46 3.04 1.90
C LEU A 12 -11.96 3.14 1.67
N ARG A 13 -11.16 2.93 2.74
CA ARG A 13 -9.70 2.87 2.65
C ARG A 13 -9.27 1.79 1.66
N TYR A 14 -9.75 0.56 1.81
CA TYR A 14 -9.41 -0.54 0.91
C TYR A 14 -9.75 -0.21 -0.55
N LEU A 15 -10.94 0.34 -0.81
CA LEU A 15 -11.35 0.76 -2.16
C LEU A 15 -10.42 1.84 -2.73
N SER A 16 -10.08 2.87 -1.96
CA SER A 16 -9.17 3.92 -2.41
C SER A 16 -7.78 3.37 -2.75
N PHE A 17 -7.23 2.47 -1.93
CA PHE A 17 -5.94 1.82 -2.20
C PHE A 17 -5.96 0.97 -3.47
N SER A 18 -6.98 0.14 -3.64
CA SER A 18 -7.13 -0.70 -4.83
C SER A 18 -7.30 0.12 -6.11
N HIS A 19 -8.06 1.21 -6.06
CA HIS A 19 -8.22 2.12 -7.21
C HIS A 19 -6.92 2.88 -7.51
N GLN A 20 -6.18 3.36 -6.51
CA GLN A 20 -4.87 3.98 -6.73
C GLN A 20 -3.91 3.03 -7.44
N TYR A 21 -3.87 1.77 -7.01
CA TYR A 21 -3.02 0.76 -7.65
C TYR A 21 -3.44 0.53 -9.11
N TYR A 22 -4.75 0.41 -9.38
CA TYR A 22 -5.28 0.31 -10.73
C TYR A 22 -4.92 1.50 -11.62
N PHE A 23 -5.08 2.73 -11.12
CA PHE A 23 -4.73 3.94 -11.88
C PHE A 23 -3.26 3.99 -12.26
N LEU A 24 -2.37 3.51 -11.37
CA LEU A 24 -0.96 3.39 -11.69
C LEU A 24 -0.73 2.38 -12.81
N PHE A 25 -1.33 1.18 -12.75
CA PHE A 25 -1.26 0.22 -13.85
C PHE A 25 -1.74 0.79 -15.18
N LEU A 26 -2.83 1.57 -15.17
CA LEU A 26 -3.33 2.26 -16.36
C LEU A 26 -2.35 3.33 -16.87
N ALA A 27 -1.68 4.06 -15.97
CA ALA A 27 -0.66 5.06 -16.32
C ALA A 27 0.60 4.43 -16.95
N PHE A 28 0.87 3.15 -16.68
CA PHE A 28 1.93 2.37 -17.33
C PHE A 28 1.45 1.59 -18.56
N ASP A 29 0.28 1.94 -19.10
CA ASP A 29 -0.31 1.37 -20.33
C ASP A 29 -0.56 -0.15 -20.26
N VAL A 30 -0.80 -0.68 -19.06
CA VAL A 30 -1.10 -2.09 -18.86
C VAL A 30 -2.54 -2.39 -19.29
N ASN A 31 -2.68 -2.96 -20.48
CA ASN A 31 -3.96 -3.38 -21.07
C ASN A 31 -4.42 -4.75 -20.54
N LEU A 32 -4.97 -4.76 -19.32
CA LEU A 32 -5.63 -5.93 -18.74
C LEU A 32 -7.10 -5.65 -18.44
N PRO A 33 -7.97 -6.68 -18.51
CA PRO A 33 -9.35 -6.55 -18.06
C PRO A 33 -9.40 -6.09 -16.61
N TYR A 34 -10.23 -5.08 -16.32
CA TYR A 34 -10.41 -4.51 -14.99
C TYR A 34 -10.62 -5.58 -13.91
N LEU A 35 -11.47 -6.58 -14.19
CA LEU A 35 -11.75 -7.68 -13.27
C LEU A 35 -10.49 -8.51 -12.95
N THR A 36 -9.70 -8.84 -13.97
CA THR A 36 -8.46 -9.60 -13.79
C THR A 36 -7.46 -8.81 -12.96
N LEU A 37 -7.28 -7.52 -13.26
CA LEU A 37 -6.37 -6.68 -12.49
C LEU A 37 -6.82 -6.60 -11.03
N MET A 38 -8.09 -6.33 -10.79
CA MET A 38 -8.60 -6.14 -9.43
C MET A 38 -8.60 -7.45 -8.62
N ALA A 39 -8.85 -8.60 -9.25
CA ALA A 39 -8.72 -9.92 -8.63
C ALA A 39 -7.27 -10.22 -8.25
N THR A 40 -6.32 -9.92 -9.14
CA THR A 40 -4.89 -10.09 -8.85
C THR A 40 -4.43 -9.19 -7.71
N ILE A 41 -4.85 -7.92 -7.71
CA ILE A 41 -4.56 -6.99 -6.62
C ILE A 41 -5.10 -7.54 -5.29
N ALA A 42 -6.33 -8.03 -5.27
CA ALA A 42 -6.90 -8.63 -4.06
C ALA A 42 -6.10 -9.86 -3.58
N ALA A 43 -5.66 -10.73 -4.49
CA ALA A 43 -4.84 -11.90 -4.16
C ALA A 43 -3.46 -11.50 -3.58
N VAL A 44 -2.81 -10.53 -4.20
CA VAL A 44 -1.54 -9.96 -3.74
C VAL A 44 -1.70 -9.38 -2.34
N TYR A 45 -2.71 -8.54 -2.11
CA TYR A 45 -2.94 -7.92 -0.81
C TYR A 45 -3.29 -8.95 0.26
N PHE A 46 -4.10 -9.95 -0.08
CA PHE A 46 -4.45 -11.04 0.83
C PHE A 46 -3.20 -11.79 1.30
N LEU A 47 -2.34 -12.22 0.37
CA LEU A 47 -1.11 -12.92 0.71
C LEU A 47 -0.10 -12.03 1.42
N ALA A 48 0.12 -10.81 0.93
CA ALA A 48 1.04 -9.87 1.57
C ALA A 48 0.59 -9.50 2.99
N SER A 49 -0.73 -9.38 3.25
CA SER A 49 -1.26 -9.13 4.59
C SER A 49 -1.13 -10.31 5.55
N SER A 50 -1.00 -11.53 5.02
CA SER A 50 -0.78 -12.74 5.83
C SER A 50 0.67 -12.85 6.31
N LEU A 51 1.60 -12.13 5.67
CA LEU A 51 3.02 -12.16 6.00
C LEU A 51 3.35 -11.09 7.05
N PRO A 52 4.01 -11.45 8.17
CA PRO A 52 4.52 -10.46 9.11
C PRO A 52 5.64 -9.66 8.43
N THR A 53 5.35 -8.40 8.13
CA THR A 53 6.24 -7.52 7.37
C THR A 53 6.67 -6.32 8.21
N PHE A 54 7.97 -6.06 8.23
CA PHE A 54 8.48 -4.78 8.73
C PHE A 54 8.13 -3.67 7.74
N GLN A 55 7.81 -2.48 8.24
CA GLN A 55 7.37 -1.35 7.41
C GLN A 55 8.35 -1.00 6.27
N PHE A 56 9.66 -1.17 6.51
CA PHE A 56 10.70 -0.98 5.50
C PHE A 56 10.76 -2.09 4.45
N LEU A 57 10.42 -3.34 4.82
CA LEU A 57 10.42 -4.48 3.90
C LEU A 57 9.06 -4.68 3.20
N ASP A 58 8.03 -3.94 3.63
CA ASP A 58 6.66 -4.05 3.11
C ASP A 58 6.59 -3.86 1.58
N PHE A 59 7.35 -2.91 1.02
CA PHE A 59 7.41 -2.71 -0.42
C PHE A 59 8.07 -3.89 -1.16
N ALA A 60 9.10 -4.50 -0.58
CA ALA A 60 9.82 -5.62 -1.19
C ALA A 60 8.95 -6.88 -1.18
N VAL A 61 8.24 -7.13 -0.08
CA VAL A 61 7.31 -8.26 0.03
C VAL A 61 6.11 -8.08 -0.89
N LYS A 62 5.43 -6.93 -0.86
CA LYS A 62 4.30 -6.65 -1.75
C LYS A 62 4.71 -6.61 -3.22
N GLY A 63 5.86 -6.03 -3.53
CA GLY A 63 6.46 -6.01 -4.86
C GLY A 63 6.75 -7.42 -5.35
N GLY A 64 7.39 -8.26 -4.54
CA GLY A 64 7.70 -9.66 -4.89
C GLY A 64 6.45 -10.51 -5.11
N VAL A 65 5.45 -10.41 -4.22
CA VAL A 65 4.17 -11.11 -4.41
C VAL A 65 3.47 -10.60 -5.67
N SER A 66 3.47 -9.28 -5.91
CA SER A 66 2.88 -8.71 -7.12
C SER A 66 3.58 -9.22 -8.38
N VAL A 67 4.91 -9.22 -8.42
CA VAL A 67 5.70 -9.74 -9.54
C VAL A 67 5.35 -11.19 -9.83
N TYR A 68 5.20 -12.01 -8.79
CA TYR A 68 4.78 -13.41 -8.96
C TYR A 68 3.42 -13.52 -9.68
N PHE A 69 2.37 -12.84 -9.19
CA PHE A 69 1.05 -12.95 -9.81
C PHE A 69 0.94 -12.25 -11.17
N PHE A 70 1.54 -11.08 -11.33
CA PHE A 70 1.47 -10.33 -12.57
C PHE A 70 2.41 -10.88 -13.64
N GLY A 71 3.51 -11.54 -13.25
CA GLY A 71 4.35 -12.33 -14.15
C GLY A 71 3.59 -13.52 -14.75
N LEU A 72 2.69 -14.17 -14.00
CA LEU A 72 1.79 -15.20 -14.54
C LEU A 72 0.82 -14.65 -15.60
N LEU A 73 0.53 -13.35 -15.57
CA LEU A 73 -0.31 -12.66 -16.55
C LEU A 73 0.50 -12.06 -17.71
N GLY A 74 1.82 -12.28 -17.77
CA GLY A 74 2.69 -11.76 -18.82
C GLY A 74 3.00 -10.26 -18.72
N ILE A 75 2.77 -9.64 -17.56
CA ILE A 75 3.16 -8.24 -17.33
C ILE A 75 4.66 -8.16 -17.06
N ASN A 76 5.28 -7.10 -17.57
CA ASN A 76 6.66 -6.77 -17.24
C ASN A 76 6.83 -6.54 -15.73
N GLU A 77 7.68 -7.36 -15.12
CA GLU A 77 8.00 -7.35 -13.69
C GLU A 77 8.51 -5.97 -13.23
N TRP A 78 9.30 -5.27 -14.07
CA TRP A 78 9.81 -3.94 -13.75
C TRP A 78 8.70 -2.93 -13.53
N ILE A 79 7.63 -2.99 -14.34
CA ILE A 79 6.47 -2.12 -14.19
C ILE A 79 5.79 -2.39 -12.84
N VAL A 80 5.60 -3.67 -12.52
CA VAL A 80 4.93 -4.11 -11.28
C VAL A 80 5.71 -3.67 -10.03
N VAL A 81 7.03 -3.85 -10.03
CA VAL A 81 7.92 -3.41 -8.94
C VAL A 81 7.86 -1.90 -8.79
N PHE A 82 7.95 -1.16 -9.90
CA PHE A 82 7.93 0.30 -9.86
C PHE A 82 6.61 0.83 -9.32
N ILE A 83 5.48 0.26 -9.75
CA ILE A 83 4.15 0.62 -9.25
C ILE A 83 4.03 0.32 -7.74
N SER A 84 4.49 -0.86 -7.30
CA SER A 84 4.49 -1.24 -5.88
C SER A 84 5.32 -0.29 -5.02
N MET A 85 6.52 0.07 -5.49
CA MET A 85 7.41 1.01 -4.82
C MET A 85 6.78 2.41 -4.74
N LEU A 86 6.22 2.90 -5.85
CA LEU A 86 5.60 4.22 -5.92
C LEU A 86 4.37 4.29 -4.99
N MET A 87 3.56 3.24 -4.96
CA MET A 87 2.40 3.19 -4.07
C MET A 87 2.81 3.19 -2.60
N TRP A 88 3.83 2.42 -2.22
CA TRP A 88 4.39 2.42 -0.87
C TRP A 88 4.98 3.79 -0.51
N PHE A 89 5.71 4.43 -1.44
CA PHE A 89 6.28 5.75 -1.22
C PHE A 89 5.18 6.79 -0.94
N LEU A 90 4.15 6.85 -1.79
CA LEU A 90 3.07 7.81 -1.65
C LEU A 90 2.25 7.59 -0.37
N ASN A 91 1.97 6.34 -0.01
CA ASN A 91 1.04 6.04 1.08
C ASN A 91 1.67 5.77 2.43
N ILE A 92 2.94 5.36 2.48
CA ILE A 92 3.66 5.05 3.72
C ILE A 92 4.77 6.07 3.98
N VAL A 93 5.63 6.33 2.99
CA VAL A 93 6.80 7.20 3.22
C VAL A 93 6.38 8.64 3.50
N ILE A 94 5.46 9.22 2.72
CA ILE A 94 5.00 10.59 2.94
C ILE A 94 4.41 10.78 4.36
N PRO A 95 3.44 9.96 4.82
CA PRO A 95 2.93 10.08 6.19
C PRO A 95 3.99 9.86 7.27
N VAL A 96 4.92 8.92 7.07
CA VAL A 96 6.01 8.65 8.01
C VAL A 96 6.96 9.85 8.11
N LEU A 97 7.30 10.51 7.00
CA LEU A 97 8.14 11.70 7.00
C LEU A 97 7.47 12.87 7.73
N ILE A 98 6.19 13.13 7.44
CA ILE A 98 5.42 14.18 8.11
C ILE A 98 5.32 13.88 9.62
N GLY A 99 4.99 12.63 9.98
CA GLY A 99 4.93 12.19 11.37
C GLY A 99 6.28 12.30 12.09
N SER A 100 7.38 11.95 11.42
CA SER A 100 8.73 12.08 11.96
C SER A 100 9.09 13.54 12.27
N VAL A 101 8.78 14.47 11.37
CA VAL A 101 9.00 15.91 11.62
C VAL A 101 8.19 16.41 12.83
N TYR A 102 6.94 15.95 12.97
CA TYR A 102 6.09 16.31 14.11
C TYR A 102 6.67 15.75 15.43
N VAL A 103 7.08 14.48 15.45
CA VAL A 103 7.67 13.82 16.64
C VAL A 103 8.96 14.51 17.06
N LEU A 104 9.84 14.89 16.13
CA LEU A 104 11.09 15.58 16.45
C LEU A 104 10.86 17.01 16.99
N ARG A 105 9.74 17.65 16.64
CA ARG A 105 9.33 18.95 17.22
C ARG A 105 8.55 18.80 18.52
N PHE A 106 8.10 17.58 18.85
CA PHE A 106 7.32 17.31 20.04
C PHE A 106 8.24 17.27 21.26
N LYS A 107 8.17 18.31 22.13
CA LYS A 107 8.77 18.23 23.47
C LYS A 107 7.82 17.43 24.37
N PRO A 108 8.21 16.24 24.86
CA PRO A 108 7.40 15.53 25.83
C PRO A 108 7.30 16.37 27.13
N VAL A 109 6.08 16.62 27.60
CA VAL A 109 5.75 17.33 28.86
C VAL A 109 6.08 16.47 30.10
N LEU A 110 7.10 15.62 30.03
CA LEU A 110 7.51 14.72 31.12
C LEU A 110 8.77 15.20 31.87
N GLN A 111 9.27 16.41 31.58
CA GLN A 111 10.37 17.04 32.32
C GLN A 111 9.93 18.29 33.12
N GLN A 112 8.62 18.43 33.40
CA GLN A 112 8.12 19.45 34.32
C GLN A 112 7.39 18.76 35.48
N ASN A 113 8.16 18.25 36.43
CA ASN A 113 7.76 18.28 37.83
C ASN A 113 9.02 18.48 38.70
N PRO A 114 8.88 19.29 39.76
CA PRO A 114 9.97 20.05 40.40
C PRO A 114 10.99 19.22 41.19
#